data_AF-D9PKN0-F1
#
_entry.id   AF-D9PKN0-F1
#
_cell.length_a   1.000
_cell.length_b   1.000
_cell.length_c   1.000
_cell.angle_alpha   90.00
_cell.angle_beta   90.00
_cell.angle_gamma   90.00
#
_symmetry.space_group_name_H-M   'P 1'
#
loop_
_entity.id
_entity.type
_entity.pdbx_description
1 polymer ?
#
loop_
_entity_poly.entity_id
_entity_poly.type
_entity_poly.pdbx_seq_one_letter_code
_entity_poly.pdbx_strand_id
1 'polypeptide(L)'
;MEEEKAKINMEKCIHCGTCHDLCPQEAVRHDSEKIPEDIKANVEETKKFMELCAKHFGDIKEKGKCLQRMIKHYNKAKLVAEKTIEELEKLKNAQSL
;
A
#
# COMPACT_ATOMS: atom_id res chain seq x y z
N MET A 1 10.46 -17.24 22.02
CA MET A 1 10.32 -17.81 20.65
C MET A 1 9.99 -16.68 19.66
N GLU A 2 10.96 -15.80 19.39
CA GLU A 2 10.91 -14.87 18.24
C GLU A 2 11.87 -15.29 17.11
N GLU A 3 12.81 -16.18 17.42
CA GLU A 3 13.84 -16.66 16.51
C GLU A 3 13.37 -17.78 15.56
N GLU A 4 12.18 -18.35 15.80
CA GLU A 4 11.63 -19.48 15.02
C GLU A 4 10.70 -19.05 13.87
N LYS A 5 10.51 -17.74 13.65
CA LYS A 5 9.68 -17.22 12.56
C LYS A 5 10.53 -16.72 11.40
N ALA A 6 10.26 -17.22 10.20
CA ALA A 6 10.82 -16.66 8.97
C ALA A 6 10.40 -15.19 8.82
N LYS A 7 11.35 -14.33 8.44
CA LYS A 7 11.13 -12.90 8.18
C LYS A 7 11.39 -12.61 6.71
N ILE A 8 10.44 -11.96 6.05
CA ILE A 8 10.59 -11.49 4.67
C ILE A 8 11.04 -10.04 4.71
N ASN A 9 12.16 -9.72 4.05
CA ASN A 9 12.55 -8.34 3.80
C ASN A 9 11.77 -7.81 2.59
N MET A 10 10.70 -7.04 2.85
CA MET A 10 9.85 -6.48 1.80
C MET A 10 10.56 -5.45 0.92
N GLU A 11 11.64 -4.80 1.39
CA GLU A 11 12.44 -3.88 0.57
C GLU A 11 13.22 -4.61 -0.54
N LYS A 12 13.50 -5.91 -0.35
CA LYS A 12 14.20 -6.76 -1.31
C LYS A 12 13.26 -7.73 -2.04
N CYS A 13 11.97 -7.71 -1.74
CA CYS A 13 11.00 -8.60 -2.35
C CYS A 13 10.75 -8.20 -3.82
N ILE A 14 10.90 -9.15 -4.74
CA ILE A 14 10.63 -8.94 -6.17
C ILE A 14 9.24 -9.44 -6.58
N HIS A 15 8.39 -9.81 -5.61
CA HIS A 15 7.05 -10.34 -5.83
C HIS A 15 7.02 -11.61 -6.71
N CYS A 16 8.02 -12.50 -6.60
CA CYS A 16 8.09 -13.72 -7.41
C CYS A 16 7.12 -14.84 -6.98
N GLY A 17 6.53 -14.76 -5.80
CA GLY A 17 5.54 -15.74 -5.33
C GLY A 17 6.10 -17.04 -4.72
N THR A 18 7.38 -17.37 -4.90
CA THR A 18 7.95 -18.67 -4.49
C THR A 18 7.82 -18.98 -2.99
N CYS A 19 7.81 -17.95 -2.14
CA CYS A 19 7.62 -18.14 -0.70
C CYS A 19 6.22 -18.63 -0.32
N HIS A 20 5.19 -18.37 -1.14
CA HIS A 20 3.85 -18.90 -0.93
C HIS A 20 3.84 -20.41 -1.17
N ASP A 21 4.43 -20.86 -2.28
CA ASP A 21 4.48 -22.28 -2.65
C ASP A 21 5.33 -23.12 -1.68
N LEU A 22 6.40 -22.54 -1.15
CA LEU A 22 7.33 -23.24 -0.25
C LEU A 22 6.84 -23.32 1.20
N CYS A 23 5.86 -22.53 1.61
CA CYS A 23 5.45 -22.47 3.02
C CYS A 23 4.35 -23.49 3.31
N PRO A 24 4.65 -24.64 3.96
CA PRO A 24 3.66 -25.69 4.20
C PRO A 24 2.58 -25.30 5.22
N GLN A 25 2.73 -24.15 5.88
CA GLN A 25 1.77 -23.62 6.85
C GLN A 25 0.91 -22.51 6.26
N GLU A 26 1.09 -22.18 4.97
CA GLU A 26 0.40 -21.08 4.30
C GLU A 26 0.50 -19.77 5.10
N ALA A 27 1.63 -19.58 5.80
CA ALA A 27 1.83 -18.45 6.69
C ALA A 27 2.08 -17.14 5.92
N VAL A 28 2.39 -17.23 4.62
CA VAL A 28 2.61 -16.09 3.73
C VAL A 28 1.29 -15.75 3.02
N ARG A 29 0.69 -14.62 3.41
CA ARG A 29 -0.55 -14.09 2.83
C ARG A 29 -0.29 -13.40 1.49
N HIS A 30 -1.13 -13.63 0.49
CA HIS A 30 -1.06 -12.89 -0.78
C HIS A 30 -1.30 -11.39 -0.54
N ASP A 31 -0.68 -10.53 -1.37
CA ASP A 31 -0.84 -9.08 -1.25
C ASP A 31 -2.32 -8.66 -1.36
N SER A 32 -3.14 -9.41 -2.11
CA SER A 32 -4.58 -9.19 -2.21
C SER A 32 -5.35 -9.46 -0.91
N GLU A 33 -4.86 -10.34 -0.04
CA GLU A 33 -5.50 -10.63 1.25
C GLU A 33 -5.37 -9.47 2.24
N LYS A 34 -4.39 -8.57 2.04
CA LYS A 34 -4.12 -7.43 2.95
C LYS A 34 -4.92 -6.16 2.64
N ILE A 35 -5.72 -6.17 1.57
CA ILE A 35 -6.47 -4.98 1.12
C ILE A 35 -7.30 -4.35 2.26
N PRO A 36 -8.09 -5.12 3.06
CA PRO A 36 -8.86 -4.54 4.16
C PRO A 36 -7.99 -3.89 5.24
N GLU A 37 -6.88 -4.53 5.60
CA GLU A 37 -5.91 -4.04 6.58
C GLU A 37 -5.22 -2.76 6.10
N ASP A 38 -4.83 -2.72 4.83
CA ASP A 38 -4.18 -1.56 4.21
C ASP A 38 -5.14 -0.37 4.14
N ILE A 39 -6.41 -0.60 3.76
CA ILE A 39 -7.45 0.45 3.79
C ILE A 39 -7.59 1.00 5.20
N LYS A 40 -7.67 0.12 6.21
CA LYS A 40 -7.78 0.53 7.62
C LYS A 40 -6.56 1.34 8.06
N ALA A 41 -5.35 0.88 7.74
CA ALA A 41 -4.10 1.56 8.06
C ALA A 41 -4.04 2.97 7.44
N ASN A 42 -4.39 3.08 6.16
CA ASN A 42 -4.44 4.35 5.41
C ASN A 42 -5.41 5.36 6.03
N VAL A 43 -6.59 4.89 6.47
CA VAL A 43 -7.59 5.73 7.13
C VAL A 43 -7.10 6.19 8.51
N GLU A 44 -6.56 5.28 9.32
CA GLU A 44 -6.05 5.61 10.66
C GLU A 44 -4.85 6.55 10.60
N GLU A 45 -3.95 6.36 9.65
CA GLU A 45 -2.84 7.28 9.41
C GLU A 45 -3.33 8.66 8.98
N THR A 46 -4.31 8.72 8.06
CA THR A 46 -4.93 10.00 7.65
C THR A 46 -5.54 10.74 8.83
N LYS A 47 -6.24 10.04 9.74
CA LYS A 47 -6.78 10.64 10.97
C LYS A 47 -5.66 11.23 11.85
N LYS A 48 -4.55 10.51 12.03
CA LYS A 48 -3.38 11.03 12.77
C LYS A 48 -2.83 12.31 12.13
N PHE A 49 -2.70 12.34 10.81
CA PHE A 49 -2.24 13.54 10.10
C PHE A 49 -3.20 14.72 10.24
N MET A 50 -4.50 14.48 10.25
CA MET A 50 -5.49 15.52 10.49
C MET A 50 -5.30 16.16 11.87
N GLU A 51 -5.15 15.35 12.92
CA GLU A 51 -4.88 15.85 14.29
C GLU A 51 -3.55 16.61 14.37
N LEU A 52 -2.50 16.09 13.75
CA LEU A 52 -1.19 16.76 13.70
C LEU A 52 -1.27 18.10 12.97
N CYS A 53 -2.00 18.20 11.86
CA CYS A 53 -2.19 19.46 11.15
C CYS A 53 -2.92 20.48 12.02
N ALA A 54 -4.01 20.09 12.68
CA ALA A 54 -4.75 20.98 13.56
C ALA A 54 -3.88 21.47 14.73
N LYS A 55 -3.07 20.58 15.33
CA LYS A 55 -2.14 20.93 16.39
C LYS A 55 -1.02 21.87 15.91
N HIS A 56 -0.42 21.57 14.77
CA HIS A 56 0.70 22.32 14.22
C HIS A 56 0.32 23.76 13.87
N PHE A 57 -0.86 23.95 13.28
CA PHE A 57 -1.34 25.26 12.84
C PHE A 57 -2.25 25.96 13.86
N GLY A 58 -2.70 25.26 14.91
CA GLY A 58 -3.64 25.80 15.89
C GLY A 58 -5.05 26.07 15.36
N ASP A 59 -5.43 25.49 14.21
CA ASP A 59 -6.74 25.69 13.58
C ASP A 59 -7.40 24.34 13.23
N ILE A 60 -8.59 24.10 13.78
CA ILE A 60 -9.36 22.88 13.54
C ILE A 60 -9.79 22.71 12.07
N LYS A 61 -9.89 23.80 11.30
CA LYS A 61 -10.19 23.74 9.86
C LYS A 61 -9.07 23.06 9.07
N GLU A 62 -7.85 23.02 9.59
CA GLU A 62 -6.73 22.32 8.96
C GLU A 62 -6.93 20.80 8.91
N LYS A 63 -7.80 20.22 9.76
CA LYS A 63 -8.21 18.81 9.62
C LYS A 63 -8.86 18.55 8.27
N GLY A 64 -9.83 19.39 7.89
CA GLY A 64 -10.54 19.28 6.62
C GLY A 64 -9.61 19.48 5.42
N LYS A 65 -8.71 20.48 5.49
CA LYS A 65 -7.70 20.70 4.44
C LYS A 65 -6.73 19.52 4.34
N CYS A 66 -6.29 18.94 5.46
CA CYS A 66 -5.46 17.74 5.49
C CYS A 66 -6.16 16.55 4.82
N LEU A 67 -7.41 16.27 5.18
CA LEU A 67 -8.20 15.22 4.54
C LEU A 67 -8.28 15.40 3.02
N GLN A 68 -8.55 16.62 2.55
CA GLN A 68 -8.57 16.93 1.11
C GLN A 68 -7.21 16.69 0.43
N ARG A 69 -6.09 17.02 1.08
CA ARG A 69 -4.75 16.71 0.57
C ARG A 69 -4.51 15.20 0.48
N MET A 70 -4.94 14.43 1.49
CA MET A 70 -4.78 12.98 1.50
C MET A 70 -5.63 12.29 0.42
N ILE A 71 -6.87 12.74 0.20
CA ILE A 71 -7.70 12.25 -0.91
C ILE A 71 -7.01 12.50 -2.25
N LYS A 72 -6.45 13.70 -2.47
CA LYS A 72 -5.67 14.00 -3.68
C LYS A 72 -4.44 13.10 -3.83
N HIS A 73 -3.74 12.80 -2.74
CA HIS A 73 -2.61 11.88 -2.73
C HIS A 73 -3.02 10.48 -3.23
N TYR A 74 -4.06 9.89 -2.64
CA TYR A 74 -4.52 8.55 -3.06
C TYR A 74 -5.08 8.53 -4.48
N ASN A 75 -5.80 9.58 -4.91
CA ASN A 75 -6.27 9.69 -6.29
C ASN A 75 -5.11 9.76 -7.30
N LYS A 76 -4.05 10.51 -6.99
CA LYS A 76 -2.84 10.53 -7.81
C LYS A 76 -2.19 9.15 -7.86
N ALA A 77 -2.04 8.48 -6.71
CA ALA A 77 -1.45 7.15 -6.63
C ALA A 77 -2.27 6.13 -7.46
N LYS A 78 -3.60 6.17 -7.35
CA LYS A 78 -4.52 5.37 -8.17
C LYS A 78 -4.29 5.61 -9.67
N LEU A 79 -4.30 6.87 -10.11
CA LEU A 79 -4.08 7.20 -11.52
C LEU A 79 -2.72 6.70 -12.03
N VAL A 80 -1.67 6.89 -11.24
CA VAL A 80 -0.32 6.40 -11.60
C VAL A 80 -0.31 4.87 -11.70
N ALA A 81 -0.93 4.15 -10.75
CA ALA A 81 -1.02 2.69 -10.79
C ALA A 81 -1.79 2.21 -12.03
N GLU A 82 -2.95 2.80 -12.30
CA GLU A 82 -3.76 2.49 -13.50
C GLU A 82 -2.97 2.71 -14.79
N LYS A 83 -2.34 3.87 -14.95
CA LYS A 83 -1.51 4.18 -16.13
C LYS A 83 -0.26 3.31 -16.24
N THR A 84 0.34 2.93 -15.12
CA THR A 84 1.48 2.01 -15.12
C THR A 84 1.04 0.64 -15.62
N ILE A 85 -0.11 0.13 -15.17
CA ILE A 85 -0.66 -1.15 -15.63
C ILE A 85 -0.94 -1.11 -17.14
N GLU A 86 -1.56 -0.04 -17.64
CA GLU A 86 -1.80 0.14 -19.09
C GLU A 86 -0.51 0.03 -19.91
N GLU A 87 0.60 0.62 -19.44
CA GLU A 87 1.90 0.51 -20.13
C GLU A 87 2.53 -0.89 -20.00
N LEU A 88 2.43 -1.53 -18.84
CA LEU A 88 2.93 -2.90 -18.63
C LEU A 88 2.18 -3.93 -19.49
N GLU A 89 0.88 -3.75 -19.69
CA GLU A 89 0.07 -4.60 -20.58
C GLU A 89 0.52 -4.49 -22.04
N LYS A 90 0.95 -3.30 -22.50
CA LYS A 90 1.54 -3.15 -23.83
C LYS A 90 2.84 -3.94 -23.96
N LEU A 91 3.70 -3.93 -22.93
CA LEU A 91 4.93 -4.74 -22.91
C LEU A 91 4.63 -6.24 -22.96
N LYS A 92 3.64 -6.70 -22.18
CA LYS A 92 3.20 -8.10 -22.19
C LYS A 92 2.73 -8.53 -23.59
N ASN A 93 1.96 -7.69 -24.28
CA ASN A 93 1.47 -7.96 -25.63
C ASN A 93 2.63 -8.00 -26.66
N ALA A 94 3.63 -7.13 -26.50
CA ALA A 94 4.82 -7.11 -27.36
C ALA A 94 5.74 -8.34 -27.15
N GLN A 95 5.71 -8.97 -25.98
CA GLN A 95 6.45 -10.21 -25.67
C GLN A 95 5.73 -11.50 -26.10
N SER A 96 4.47 -11.40 -26.54
CA SER A 96 3.64 -12.53 -26.95
C SER A 96 3.63 -12.74 -28.48
N LEU A 97 4.56 -12.09 -29.19
CA LEU A 97 4.91 -12.24 -30.60
C LEU A 97 6.31 -12.86 -30.72
#